data_AF-A0A1G7VY46-F1
#
_entry.id   AF-A0A1G7VY46-F1
#
_cell.length_a   1.000
_cell.length_b   1.000
_cell.length_c   1.000
_cell.angle_alpha   90.00
_cell.angle_beta   90.00
_cell.angle_gamma   90.00
#
_symmetry.space_group_name_H-M   'P 1'
#
loop_
_entity.id
_entity.type
_entity.pdbx_description
1 polymer ?
#
loop_
_entity_poly.entity_id
_entity_poly.type
_entity_poly.pdbx_seq_one_letter_code
_entity_poly.pdbx_strand_id
1 'polypeptide(L)'
;MKKLIITVCILAFAAAAVQAQNKITNVRGFWVVEHNINLPRVQTIKFYNDNNKLIYEETVYSKLNIKKKKTRLALDQVLDRLNERTAYVESKNLVMLSLDLRH
;
A
#
# COMPACT_ATOMS: atom_id res chain seq x y z
N MET A 1 -12.86 34.75 35.21
CA MET A 1 -13.59 34.23 34.02
C MET A 1 -12.70 34.09 32.78
N LYS A 2 -11.82 35.05 32.45
CA LYS A 2 -10.94 34.98 31.25
C LYS A 2 -9.89 33.84 31.28
N LYS A 3 -9.37 33.50 32.48
CA LYS A 3 -8.36 32.43 32.66
C LYS A 3 -8.92 31.00 32.52
N LEU A 4 -10.22 30.80 32.75
CA LEU A 4 -10.89 29.50 32.61
C LEU A 4 -11.10 29.14 31.13
N ILE A 5 -11.43 30.13 30.30
CA ILE A 5 -11.64 29.95 28.85
C ILE A 5 -10.35 29.51 28.16
N ILE A 6 -9.21 30.11 28.52
CA ILE A 6 -7.90 29.78 27.92
C ILE A 6 -7.49 28.34 28.26
N THR A 7 -7.83 27.85 29.46
CA THR A 7 -7.45 26.50 29.92
C THR A 7 -8.23 25.41 29.17
N VAL A 8 -9.50 25.65 28.85
CA VAL A 8 -10.34 24.70 28.08
C VAL A 8 -9.87 24.59 26.62
N CYS A 9 -9.42 25.68 26.01
CA CYS A 9 -8.92 25.66 24.63
C CYS A 9 -7.64 24.83 24.47
N ILE A 10 -6.75 24.81 25.46
CA ILE A 10 -5.49 24.05 25.41
C ILE A 10 -5.74 22.54 25.51
N LEU A 11 -6.71 22.13 26.34
CA LEU A 11 -7.11 20.72 26.49
C LEU A 11 -7.77 20.16 25.21
N ALA A 12 -8.57 20.98 24.50
CA ALA A 12 -9.20 20.57 23.25
C ALA A 12 -8.19 20.36 22.10
N PHE A 13 -7.08 21.11 22.08
CA PHE A 13 -6.07 21.00 21.02
C PHE A 13 -5.15 19.77 21.21
N ALA A 14 -4.90 19.35 22.45
CA ALA A 14 -4.09 18.16 22.74
C ALA A 14 -4.77 16.85 22.31
N ALA A 15 -6.10 16.79 22.32
CA ALA A 15 -6.86 15.59 21.92
C ALA A 15 -6.84 15.33 20.40
N ALA A 16 -6.65 16.36 19.57
CA ALA A 16 -6.65 16.23 18.11
C ALA A 16 -5.33 15.67 17.54
N ALA A 17 -4.25 15.63 18.32
CA ALA A 17 -2.93 15.20 17.84
C ALA A 17 -2.66 13.68 17.98
N VAL A 18 -3.60 12.90 18.53
CA VAL A 18 -3.36 11.50 18.94
C VAL A 18 -3.88 10.47 17.93
N GLN A 19 -3.84 10.75 16.62
CA GLN A 19 -4.20 9.74 15.60
C GLN A 19 -3.18 9.64 14.48
N ALA A 20 -1.97 9.23 14.85
CA ALA A 20 -1.05 8.56 13.93
C ALA A 20 -0.54 7.29 14.63
N GLN A 21 -1.45 6.34 14.90
CA GLN A 21 -1.04 5.01 15.31
C GLN A 21 -0.35 4.38 14.10
N ASN A 22 0.97 4.21 14.17
CA ASN A 22 1.70 3.30 13.29
C ASN A 22 1.15 1.90 13.58
N LYS A 23 0.08 1.52 12.87
CA LYS A 23 -0.36 0.13 12.82
C LYS A 23 0.85 -0.65 12.35
N ILE A 24 1.42 -1.47 13.23
CA ILE A 24 2.36 -2.51 12.82
C ILE A 24 1.49 -3.47 12.02
N THR A 25 1.39 -3.24 10.70
CA THR A 25 0.81 -4.22 9.81
C THR A 25 1.74 -5.42 9.88
N ASN A 26 1.25 -6.51 10.47
CA ASN A 26 1.85 -7.80 10.27
C ASN A 26 1.63 -8.12 8.79
N VAL A 27 2.58 -7.69 7.94
CA VAL A 27 2.50 -7.89 6.50
C VAL A 27 2.50 -9.39 6.27
N ARG A 28 1.37 -9.90 5.80
CA ARG A 28 1.17 -11.31 5.51
C ARG A 28 1.54 -11.55 4.04
N GLY A 29 2.44 -12.47 3.78
CA GLY A 29 2.86 -12.85 2.43
C GLY A 29 3.94 -11.96 1.81
N PHE A 30 4.03 -11.97 0.49
CA PHE A 30 5.08 -11.32 -0.27
C PHE A 30 4.66 -10.99 -1.69
N TRP A 31 5.39 -10.09 -2.35
CA TRP A 31 5.23 -9.78 -3.76
C TRP A 31 6.51 -10.09 -4.53
N VAL A 32 6.36 -10.40 -5.82
CA VAL A 32 7.48 -10.60 -6.76
C VAL A 32 7.22 -9.77 -8.02
N VAL A 33 8.31 -9.32 -8.65
CA VAL A 33 8.25 -8.58 -9.93
C VAL A 33 9.02 -9.36 -10.99
N GLU A 34 8.28 -9.94 -11.92
CA GLU A 34 8.82 -10.67 -13.06
C GLU A 34 9.07 -9.69 -14.22
N HIS A 35 10.32 -9.66 -14.68
CA HIS A 35 10.72 -8.85 -15.83
C HIS A 35 10.72 -9.70 -17.09
N ASN A 36 10.08 -9.22 -18.16
CA ASN A 36 10.22 -9.84 -19.47
C ASN A 36 11.52 -9.35 -20.13
N ILE A 37 12.46 -10.27 -20.36
CA ILE A 37 13.76 -9.97 -20.99
C ILE A 37 13.57 -9.40 -22.41
N ASN A 38 12.54 -9.85 -23.11
CA ASN A 38 12.21 -9.41 -24.47
C ASN A 38 11.39 -8.10 -24.49
N LEU A 39 10.73 -7.76 -23.38
CA LEU A 39 9.89 -6.56 -23.24
C LEU A 39 10.27 -5.80 -21.96
N PRO A 40 11.36 -5.02 -21.96
CA PRO A 40 11.94 -4.43 -20.74
C PRO A 40 11.05 -3.38 -20.04
N ARG A 41 9.94 -2.97 -20.67
CA ARG A 41 8.91 -2.08 -20.10
C ARG A 41 7.65 -2.81 -19.64
N VAL A 42 7.59 -4.12 -19.83
CA VAL A 42 6.47 -4.96 -19.39
C VAL A 42 6.93 -5.77 -18.19
N GLN A 43 6.18 -5.65 -17.10
CA GLN A 43 6.48 -6.36 -15.86
C GLN A 43 5.20 -6.95 -15.31
N THR A 44 5.30 -8.17 -14.79
CA THR A 44 4.19 -8.84 -14.12
C THR A 44 4.49 -8.87 -12.63
N ILE A 45 3.58 -8.31 -11.84
CA ILE A 45 3.67 -8.27 -10.38
C ILE A 45 2.72 -9.33 -9.84
N LYS A 46 3.23 -10.24 -9.03
CA LYS A 46 2.45 -11.29 -8.38
C LYS A 46 2.50 -11.10 -6.87
N PHE A 47 1.36 -11.28 -6.21
CA PHE A 47 1.22 -11.20 -4.77
C PHE A 47 0.79 -12.56 -4.23
N TYR A 48 1.50 -13.01 -3.19
CA TYR A 48 1.28 -14.27 -2.51
C TYR A 48 0.91 -14.01 -1.05
N ASN A 49 0.02 -14.83 -0.49
CA ASN A 49 -0.22 -14.84 0.96
C ASN A 49 0.80 -15.70 1.72
N ASP A 50 0.66 -15.77 3.05
CA ASP A 50 1.53 -16.57 3.94
C ASP A 50 1.57 -18.08 3.61
N ASN A 51 0.57 -18.58 2.90
CA ASN A 51 0.48 -19.98 2.47
C ASN A 51 1.09 -20.21 1.08
N ASN A 52 1.87 -19.26 0.56
CA ASN A 52 2.43 -19.25 -0.79
C ASN A 52 1.38 -19.36 -1.90
N LYS A 53 0.11 -18.98 -1.64
CA LYS A 53 -0.94 -18.97 -2.66
C LYS A 53 -0.97 -17.62 -3.37
N LEU A 54 -0.97 -17.63 -4.70
CA LEU A 54 -1.17 -16.44 -5.51
C LEU A 54 -2.56 -15.86 -5.23
N ILE A 55 -2.61 -14.60 -4.77
CA ILE A 55 -3.85 -13.89 -4.43
C ILE A 55 -4.15 -12.74 -5.40
N TYR A 56 -3.15 -12.26 -6.14
CA TYR A 56 -3.31 -11.22 -7.15
C TYR A 56 -2.16 -11.23 -8.15
N GLU A 57 -2.47 -10.89 -9.40
CA GLU A 57 -1.50 -10.69 -10.47
C GLU A 57 -1.89 -9.48 -11.31
N GLU A 58 -0.92 -8.64 -11.64
CA GLU A 58 -1.11 -7.50 -12.53
C GLU A 58 0.09 -7.32 -13.45
N THR A 59 -0.18 -7.18 -14.75
CA THR A 59 0.84 -6.80 -15.72
C THR A 59 0.78 -5.30 -15.94
N VAL A 60 1.91 -4.63 -15.75
CA VAL A 60 2.06 -3.18 -15.97
C VAL A 60 2.96 -2.93 -17.17
N TYR A 61 2.60 -1.92 -17.96
CA TYR A 61 3.34 -1.48 -19.16
C TYR A 61 4.31 -0.34 -18.83
N SER A 62 4.93 -0.41 -17.64
CA SER A 62 5.93 0.54 -17.18
C SER A 62 7.05 -0.17 -16.42
N LYS A 63 8.25 0.40 -16.47
CA LYS A 63 9.40 -0.11 -15.71
C LYS A 63 9.27 0.28 -14.24
N LEU A 64 8.94 -0.67 -13.38
CA LEU A 64 8.99 -0.45 -11.94
C LEU A 64 10.43 -0.46 -11.44
N ASN A 65 10.76 0.48 -10.58
CA ASN A 65 12.06 0.52 -9.90
C ASN A 65 11.88 0.10 -8.44
N ILE A 66 11.99 -1.21 -8.18
CA ILE A 66 11.86 -1.80 -6.84
C ILE A 66 12.91 -1.30 -5.83
N LYS A 67 13.99 -0.66 -6.28
CA LYS A 67 14.97 -0.03 -5.38
C LYS A 67 14.43 1.28 -4.78
N LYS A 68 13.43 1.92 -5.40
CA LYS A 68 12.81 3.14 -4.88
C LYS A 68 11.89 2.82 -3.71
N LYS A 69 12.06 3.53 -2.59
CA LYS A 69 11.21 3.39 -1.39
C LYS A 69 9.72 3.55 -1.71
N LYS A 70 9.35 4.53 -2.55
CA LYS A 70 7.95 4.75 -2.99
C LYS A 70 7.36 3.51 -3.64
N THR A 71 8.13 2.84 -4.50
CA THR A 71 7.67 1.63 -5.20
C THR A 71 7.43 0.48 -4.23
N ARG A 72 8.38 0.22 -3.32
CA ARG A 72 8.20 -0.83 -2.31
C ARG A 72 7.00 -0.57 -1.42
N LEU A 73 6.87 0.66 -0.88
CA LEU A 73 5.74 1.03 -0.04
C LEU A 73 4.39 0.89 -0.74
N ALA A 74 4.30 1.24 -2.02
CA ALA A 74 3.08 1.05 -2.78
C ALA A 74 2.72 -0.44 -2.93
N LEU A 75 3.70 -1.29 -3.22
CA LEU A 75 3.50 -2.74 -3.30
C LEU A 75 3.13 -3.34 -1.93
N ASP A 76 3.79 -2.91 -0.85
CA ASP A 76 3.47 -3.33 0.51
C ASP A 76 2.03 -2.92 0.89
N GLN A 77 1.61 -1.71 0.52
CA GLN A 77 0.22 -1.25 0.73
C GLN A 77 -0.80 -2.04 -0.09
N VAL A 78 -0.46 -2.43 -1.32
CA VAL A 78 -1.31 -3.31 -2.13
C VAL A 78 -1.42 -4.68 -1.47
N LEU A 79 -0.31 -5.25 -1.02
CA LEU A 79 -0.29 -6.53 -0.31
C LEU A 79 -1.13 -6.47 0.99
N ASP A 80 -0.96 -5.43 1.80
CA ASP A 80 -1.76 -5.23 3.02
C ASP A 80 -3.26 -5.19 2.71
N ARG A 81 -3.66 -4.43 1.68
CA ARG A 81 -5.07 -4.35 1.25
C ARG A 81 -5.61 -5.68 0.72
N LEU A 82 -4.79 -6.46 0.02
CA LEU A 82 -5.16 -7.78 -0.47
C LEU A 82 -5.38 -8.76 0.69
N ASN A 83 -4.59 -8.68 1.76
CA ASN A 83 -4.72 -9.54 2.93
C ASN A 83 -5.86 -9.12 3.88
N GLU A 84 -6.22 -7.84 3.91
CA GLU A 84 -7.39 -7.37 4.68
C GLU A 84 -8.72 -7.81 4.04
N ARG A 85 -8.72 -8.20 2.77
CA ARG A 85 -9.92 -8.63 2.04
C ARG A 85 -10.07 -10.15 2.07
N THR A 86 -11.26 -10.61 2.45
CA THR A 86 -11.66 -12.03 2.42
C THR A 86 -12.23 -12.47 1.06
N ALA A 87 -12.49 -11.52 0.15
CA ALA A 87 -13.09 -11.76 -1.16
C ALA A 87 -12.13 -11.44 -2.31
N TYR A 88 -12.32 -12.13 -3.44
CA TYR A 88 -11.56 -11.94 -4.67
C TYR A 88 -11.62 -10.47 -5.13
N VAL A 89 -10.46 -9.90 -5.50
CA VAL A 89 -10.40 -8.52 -5.98
C VAL A 89 -10.65 -8.48 -7.48
N GLU A 90 -11.84 -8.02 -7.85
CA GLU A 90 -12.24 -7.83 -9.25
C GLU A 90 -11.57 -6.61 -9.89
N SER A 91 -11.09 -5.64 -9.10
CA SER A 91 -10.43 -4.43 -9.63
C SER A 91 -9.07 -4.79 -10.24
N LYS A 92 -9.05 -4.90 -11.56
CA LYS A 92 -7.83 -4.84 -12.36
C LYS A 92 -7.19 -3.47 -12.13
N ASN A 93 -5.86 -3.42 -11.96
CA ASN A 93 -5.03 -2.20 -11.90
C ASN A 93 -4.69 -1.63 -10.50
N LEU A 94 -4.64 -2.44 -9.44
CA LEU A 94 -4.25 -1.96 -8.11
C LEU A 94 -2.82 -1.39 -8.06
N VAL A 95 -1.88 -2.05 -8.75
CA VAL A 95 -0.48 -1.63 -8.81
C VAL A 95 -0.38 -0.31 -9.59
N MET A 96 -1.02 -0.22 -10.75
CA MET A 96 -1.09 1.01 -11.54
C MET A 96 -1.66 2.18 -10.73
N LEU A 97 -2.78 1.99 -10.01
CA LEU A 97 -3.38 3.03 -9.19
C LEU A 97 -2.48 3.45 -8.02
N SER A 98 -1.82 2.51 -7.35
CA SER A 98 -0.93 2.80 -6.22
C SER A 98 0.31 3.61 -6.61
N LEU A 99 0.71 3.54 -7.88
CA LEU A 99 1.92 4.16 -8.41
C LEU A 99 1.65 5.30 -9.38
N ASP A 100 0.37 5.62 -9.64
CA ASP A 100 -0.06 6.63 -10.62
C ASP A 100 0.55 6.35 -12.01
N LEU A 101 0.45 5.09 -12.44
CA LEU A 101 0.92 4.67 -13.76
C LEU A 101 -0.16 4.98 -14.80
N ARG A 102 0.26 5.52 -15.95
CA ARG A 102 -0.62 5.79 -17.08
C ARG A 102 -1.07 4.48 -17.75
N HIS A 103 -2.32 4.47 -18.20
CA HIS A 103 -2.88 3.44 -19.09
C HIS A 103 -2.24 3.47 -20.48
#